data_AF-A0AA86UND0-F1
#
_entry.id   AF-A0AA86UND0-F1
#
_cell.length_a   1.000
_cell.length_b   1.000
_cell.length_c   1.000
_cell.angle_alpha   90.00
_cell.angle_beta   90.00
_cell.angle_gamma   90.00
#
_symmetry.space_group_name_H-M   'P 1'
#
loop_
_entity.id
_entity.type
_entity.pdbx_description
1 polymer ?
#
loop_
_entity_poly.entity_id
_entity_poly.type
_entity_poly.pdbx_seq_one_letter_code
_entity_poly.pdbx_strand_id
1 'polypeptide(L)'
;MFSAIVLGVFMTEVEVYATTADFFLNLTKMPSVQLEAKEGRVPSITVDKSTKYQEVDGFGASITDGAAWLLSEKLTDQQLQETMEQLFDREKGIALSFLRQPIGGTDLSTKFFSYDDLCNQTDVACTTPRGVEDKELKRFSISHDRQYIIPMVKKALALNPDMKIMMSPWSPPGWMKSSGNMIGWDHVNNNESVLLPEYYDSHANYIRKAIQAYEAEGISIYAMTIQNELSYGNYYVTLFLISNLNFIYNLTINFDQTTSFNFGKMIFIHYQQMLYCKEI
;
A
#
# COMPACT_ATOMS: atom_id res chain seq x y z
N MET A 1 -42.93 -23.24 -45.82
CA MET A 1 -42.76 -22.99 -44.37
C MET A 1 -41.36 -22.42 -44.18
N PHE A 2 -41.24 -21.10 -44.11
CA PHE A 2 -39.98 -20.44 -43.78
C PHE A 2 -40.00 -20.15 -42.28
N SER A 3 -39.10 -20.77 -41.53
CA SER A 3 -38.84 -20.42 -40.14
C SER A 3 -37.45 -19.80 -40.11
N ALA A 4 -37.39 -18.47 -40.20
CA ALA A 4 -36.18 -17.73 -39.87
C ALA A 4 -36.08 -17.69 -38.35
N ILE A 5 -35.12 -18.42 -37.80
CA ILE A 5 -34.71 -18.25 -36.40
C ILE A 5 -33.94 -16.94 -36.38
N VAL A 6 -34.59 -15.88 -35.87
CA VAL A 6 -33.88 -14.66 -35.47
C VAL A 6 -33.12 -15.03 -34.20
N LEU A 7 -31.86 -15.41 -34.36
CA LEU A 7 -30.90 -15.42 -33.25
C LEU A 7 -30.86 -13.99 -32.73
N GLY A 8 -31.36 -13.79 -31.51
CA GLY A 8 -31.32 -12.51 -30.82
C GLY A 8 -29.88 -12.00 -30.82
N VAL A 9 -29.65 -10.89 -31.50
CA VAL A 9 -28.42 -10.13 -31.35
C VAL A 9 -28.45 -9.62 -29.92
N PHE A 10 -27.65 -10.21 -29.04
CA PHE A 10 -27.39 -9.59 -27.74
C PHE A 10 -26.76 -8.23 -28.05
N MET A 11 -27.55 -7.16 -27.85
CA MET A 11 -27.03 -5.80 -27.90
C MET A 11 -26.05 -5.66 -26.74
N THR A 12 -24.76 -5.73 -27.05
CA THR A 12 -23.70 -5.41 -26.10
C THR A 12 -23.72 -3.90 -25.87
N GLU A 13 -24.30 -3.50 -24.75
CA GLU A 13 -24.31 -2.14 -24.26
C GLU A 13 -22.93 -1.81 -23.66
N VAL A 14 -22.38 -0.65 -24.01
CA VAL A 14 -21.12 -0.15 -23.47
C VAL A 14 -21.42 0.99 -22.50
N GLU A 15 -21.09 0.77 -21.23
CA GLU A 15 -21.14 1.82 -20.22
C GLU A 15 -19.94 2.76 -20.38
N VAL A 16 -20.20 4.06 -20.26
CA VAL A 16 -19.19 5.09 -20.46
C VAL A 16 -19.18 6.04 -19.26
N TYR A 17 -18.00 6.30 -18.73
CA TYR A 17 -17.77 7.28 -17.67
C TYR A 17 -16.78 8.33 -18.19
N ALA A 18 -17.02 9.60 -17.87
CA ALA A 18 -16.21 10.70 -18.36
C ALA A 18 -15.86 11.71 -17.26
N THR A 19 -14.61 12.17 -17.31
CA THR A 19 -14.10 13.29 -16.53
C THR A 19 -13.40 14.26 -17.48
N THR A 20 -13.74 15.55 -17.41
CA THR A 20 -13.07 16.59 -18.19
C THR A 20 -12.12 17.39 -17.30
N ALA A 21 -11.07 17.97 -17.89
CA ALA A 21 -10.06 18.71 -17.14
C ALA A 21 -10.62 19.95 -16.41
N ASP A 22 -11.72 20.52 -16.91
CA ASP A 22 -12.46 21.61 -16.30
C ASP A 22 -13.54 21.15 -15.31
N PHE A 23 -13.62 19.84 -15.04
CA PHE A 23 -14.61 19.18 -14.18
C PHE A 23 -16.09 19.40 -14.58
N PHE A 24 -16.36 19.83 -15.83
CA PHE A 24 -17.73 19.85 -16.35
C PHE A 24 -18.37 18.45 -16.31
N LEU A 25 -17.59 17.43 -16.66
CA LEU A 25 -17.87 16.04 -16.33
C LEU A 25 -16.94 15.61 -15.21
N ASN A 26 -17.47 14.95 -14.18
CA ASN A 26 -16.72 14.53 -13.01
C ASN A 26 -17.08 13.09 -12.64
N LEU A 27 -16.43 12.14 -13.30
CA LEU A 27 -16.78 10.72 -13.26
C LEU A 27 -18.26 10.47 -13.60
N THR A 28 -18.78 11.27 -14.53
CA THR A 28 -20.20 11.24 -14.89
C THR A 28 -20.50 10.00 -15.73
N LYS A 29 -21.52 9.22 -15.34
CA LYS A 29 -22.06 8.15 -16.19
C LYS A 29 -22.75 8.78 -17.39
N MET A 30 -22.21 8.53 -18.58
CA MET A 30 -22.75 9.00 -19.85
C MET A 30 -23.84 8.04 -20.35
N PRO A 31 -24.71 8.48 -21.29
CA PRO A 31 -25.61 7.56 -21.98
C PRO A 31 -24.83 6.41 -22.58
N SER A 32 -25.29 5.18 -22.33
CA SER A 32 -24.65 3.99 -22.86
C SER A 32 -24.62 3.99 -24.39
N VAL A 33 -23.56 3.42 -24.94
CA VAL A 33 -23.37 3.36 -26.39
C VAL A 33 -23.71 1.95 -26.88
N GLN A 34 -24.51 1.88 -27.94
CA GLN A 34 -24.78 0.63 -28.63
C GLN A 34 -23.69 0.37 -29.67
N LEU A 35 -23.21 -0.87 -29.74
CA LEU A 35 -22.25 -1.27 -30.76
C LEU A 35 -22.94 -1.35 -32.13
N GLU A 36 -22.52 -0.48 -33.06
CA GLU A 36 -23.05 -0.41 -34.42
C GLU A 36 -21.90 -0.46 -35.43
N ALA A 37 -22.12 -1.17 -36.54
CA ALA A 37 -21.23 -1.07 -37.69
C ALA A 37 -21.47 0.28 -38.38
N LYS A 38 -20.46 1.16 -38.37
CA LYS A 38 -20.49 2.42 -39.12
C LYS A 38 -19.56 2.36 -40.31
N GLU A 39 -20.07 2.76 -41.48
CA GLU A 39 -19.25 3.04 -42.66
C GLU A 39 -18.70 4.47 -42.62
N GLY A 40 -17.41 4.65 -42.96
CA GLY A 40 -16.78 5.96 -43.07
C GLY A 40 -15.32 6.00 -42.62
N ARG A 41 -14.59 7.05 -43.00
CA ARG A 41 -13.22 7.32 -42.50
C ARG A 41 -13.28 8.08 -41.19
N VAL A 42 -13.59 7.37 -40.10
CA VAL A 42 -13.41 7.89 -38.75
C VAL A 42 -12.07 7.40 -38.17
N PRO A 43 -11.41 8.18 -37.30
CA PRO A 43 -10.32 7.65 -36.49
C PRO A 43 -10.82 6.40 -35.76
N SER A 44 -10.12 5.28 -35.93
CA SER A 44 -10.51 3.99 -35.35
C SER A 44 -9.39 3.42 -34.51
N ILE A 45 -9.78 2.82 -33.38
CA ILE A 45 -8.91 2.04 -32.50
C ILE A 45 -9.41 0.61 -32.59
N THR A 46 -8.52 -0.33 -32.92
CA THR A 46 -8.85 -1.75 -33.06
C THR A 46 -8.26 -2.52 -31.88
N VAL A 47 -9.09 -3.34 -31.22
CA VAL A 47 -8.65 -4.21 -30.12
C VAL A 47 -8.49 -5.64 -30.65
N ASP A 48 -7.26 -6.15 -30.67
CA ASP A 48 -6.96 -7.54 -30.99
C ASP A 48 -6.88 -8.39 -29.71
N LYS A 49 -7.86 -9.28 -29.53
CA LYS A 49 -7.95 -10.17 -28.35
C LYS A 49 -6.93 -11.30 -28.37
N SER A 50 -6.24 -11.55 -29.48
CA SER A 50 -5.21 -12.59 -29.59
C SER A 50 -3.86 -12.12 -29.05
N THR A 51 -3.62 -10.81 -29.02
CA THR A 51 -2.42 -10.20 -28.44
C THR A 51 -2.64 -9.96 -26.95
N LYS A 52 -1.86 -10.65 -26.09
CA LYS A 52 -1.93 -10.52 -24.63
C LYS A 52 -0.69 -9.81 -24.07
N TYR A 53 -0.89 -9.08 -22.97
CA TYR A 53 0.16 -8.41 -22.19
C TYR A 53 0.11 -8.88 -20.73
N GLN A 54 0.50 -8.02 -19.79
CA GLN A 54 0.44 -8.32 -18.36
C GLN A 54 -0.98 -8.48 -17.84
N GLU A 55 -1.13 -9.32 -16.82
CA GLU A 55 -2.33 -9.30 -15.97
C GLU A 55 -2.28 -8.08 -15.03
N VAL A 56 -3.43 -7.47 -14.79
CA VAL A 56 -3.55 -6.29 -13.92
C VAL A 56 -4.02 -6.73 -12.56
N ASP A 57 -3.18 -6.52 -11.55
CA ASP A 57 -3.51 -6.94 -10.19
C ASP A 57 -4.59 -6.08 -9.53
N GLY A 58 -4.63 -4.79 -9.83
CA GLY A 58 -5.62 -3.84 -9.32
C GLY A 58 -5.11 -2.40 -9.42
N PHE A 59 -5.98 -1.48 -9.01
CA PHE A 59 -5.69 -0.06 -8.88
C PHE A 59 -6.17 0.44 -7.52
N GLY A 60 -5.49 1.41 -6.94
CA GLY A 60 -5.97 2.04 -5.73
C GLY A 60 -5.01 3.01 -5.08
N ALA A 61 -5.01 2.99 -3.75
CA ALA A 61 -4.50 4.08 -2.93
C ALA A 61 -3.83 3.56 -1.64
N SER A 62 -3.49 4.49 -0.74
CA SER A 62 -3.02 4.18 0.60
C SER A 62 -3.99 4.76 1.62
N ILE A 63 -4.37 3.97 2.62
CA ILE A 63 -5.05 4.49 3.81
C ILE A 63 -3.94 4.79 4.84
N THR A 64 -3.19 5.86 4.59
CA THR A 64 -2.13 6.31 5.51
C THR A 64 -2.72 6.69 6.86
N ASP A 65 -1.86 6.85 7.86
CA ASP A 65 -2.26 7.34 9.18
C ASP A 65 -3.11 8.62 9.11
N GLY A 66 -2.66 9.64 8.37
CA GLY A 66 -3.39 10.88 8.19
C GLY A 66 -4.72 10.69 7.44
N ALA A 67 -4.76 9.84 6.41
CA ALA A 67 -6.01 9.56 5.69
C ALA A 67 -7.02 8.84 6.60
N ALA A 68 -6.57 7.84 7.34
CA ALA A 68 -7.40 7.08 8.27
C ALA A 68 -7.92 7.95 9.41
N TRP A 69 -7.07 8.83 9.96
CA TRP A 69 -7.47 9.79 10.99
C TRP A 69 -8.50 10.80 10.48
N LEU A 70 -8.34 11.31 9.25
CA LEU A 70 -9.35 12.19 8.65
C LEU A 70 -10.69 11.46 8.47
N LEU A 71 -10.65 10.22 7.99
CA LEU A 71 -11.84 9.38 7.84
C LEU A 71 -12.51 9.09 9.18
N SER A 72 -11.74 8.79 10.24
CA SER A 72 -12.29 8.42 11.55
C SER A 72 -12.73 9.60 12.40
N GLU A 73 -11.97 10.71 12.39
CA GLU A 73 -12.16 11.82 13.33
C GLU A 73 -12.92 13.01 12.74
N LYS A 74 -13.02 13.12 11.41
CA LYS A 74 -13.62 14.30 10.75
C LYS A 74 -14.94 14.04 10.05
N LEU A 75 -15.23 12.79 9.72
CA LEU A 75 -16.48 12.43 9.08
C LEU A 75 -17.51 11.96 10.12
N THR A 76 -18.79 12.26 9.88
CA THR A 76 -19.87 11.56 10.58
C THR A 76 -19.94 10.11 10.09
N ASP A 77 -20.63 9.23 10.83
CA ASP A 77 -20.82 7.83 10.41
C ASP A 77 -21.44 7.71 9.02
N GLN A 78 -22.39 8.58 8.69
CA GLN A 78 -23.02 8.63 7.37
C GLN A 78 -22.02 9.04 6.29
N GLN A 79 -21.27 10.12 6.52
CA GLN A 79 -20.27 10.60 5.54
C GLN A 79 -19.16 9.56 5.34
N LEU A 80 -18.74 8.89 6.41
CA LEU A 80 -17.76 7.82 6.34
C LEU A 80 -18.30 6.64 5.52
N GLN A 81 -19.53 6.20 5.77
CA GLN A 81 -20.15 5.13 4.99
C GLN A 81 -20.23 5.51 3.51
N GLU A 82 -20.77 6.68 3.18
CA GLU A 82 -20.88 7.16 1.79
C GLU A 82 -19.50 7.25 1.11
N THR A 83 -18.49 7.76 1.81
CA THR A 83 -17.12 7.86 1.29
C THR A 83 -16.52 6.48 1.04
N MET A 84 -16.66 5.55 1.98
CA MET A 84 -16.12 4.19 1.83
C MET A 84 -16.85 3.42 0.72
N GLU A 85 -18.18 3.57 0.59
CA GLU A 85 -18.96 2.99 -0.51
C GLU A 85 -18.48 3.55 -1.87
N GLN A 86 -18.35 4.87 -2.02
CA GLN A 86 -17.88 5.48 -3.26
C GLN A 86 -16.46 5.03 -3.66
N LEU A 87 -15.58 4.76 -2.69
CA LEU A 87 -14.21 4.34 -2.96
C LEU A 87 -14.09 2.83 -3.24
N PHE A 88 -14.71 1.98 -2.43
CA PHE A 88 -14.41 0.55 -2.43
C PHE A 88 -15.52 -0.34 -2.95
N ASP A 89 -16.79 0.09 -2.89
CA ASP A 89 -17.90 -0.74 -3.37
C ASP A 89 -17.81 -0.95 -4.88
N ARG A 90 -18.08 -2.18 -5.34
CA ARG A 90 -17.98 -2.57 -6.75
C ARG A 90 -19.14 -2.12 -7.61
N GLU A 91 -20.30 -1.87 -7.00
CA GLU A 91 -21.52 -1.49 -7.70
C GLU A 91 -21.82 0.00 -7.51
N LYS A 92 -21.56 0.52 -6.31
CA LYS A 92 -21.87 1.90 -5.93
C LYS A 92 -20.70 2.86 -6.06
N GLY A 93 -19.48 2.35 -6.27
CA GLY A 93 -18.26 3.13 -6.23
C GLY A 93 -17.28 2.85 -7.38
N ILE A 94 -16.05 3.32 -7.21
CA ILE A 94 -14.96 3.14 -8.18
C ILE A 94 -14.18 1.84 -7.99
N ALA A 95 -14.61 1.00 -7.05
CA ALA A 95 -14.06 -0.33 -6.84
C ALA A 95 -12.53 -0.37 -6.66
N LEU A 96 -11.96 0.53 -5.83
CA LEU A 96 -10.53 0.44 -5.50
C LEU A 96 -10.22 -0.98 -5.02
N SER A 97 -9.27 -1.62 -5.70
CA SER A 97 -9.00 -3.06 -5.64
C SER A 97 -7.58 -3.39 -5.19
N PHE A 98 -6.80 -2.36 -4.87
CA PHE A 98 -5.46 -2.50 -4.33
C PHE A 98 -5.18 -1.43 -3.27
N LEU A 99 -4.74 -1.82 -2.08
CA LEU A 99 -4.25 -0.90 -1.05
C LEU A 99 -2.77 -1.08 -0.80
N ARG A 100 -2.06 0.04 -0.68
CA ARG A 100 -0.69 0.09 -0.13
C ARG A 100 -0.75 0.59 1.30
N GLN A 101 -0.35 -0.22 2.26
CA GLN A 101 -0.36 0.09 3.68
C GLN A 101 1.06 0.31 4.23
N PRO A 102 1.31 1.42 4.93
CA PRO A 102 2.57 1.62 5.64
C PRO A 102 2.78 0.59 6.77
N ILE A 103 4.04 0.23 7.02
CA ILE A 103 4.47 -0.38 8.28
C ILE A 103 5.09 0.76 9.10
N GLY A 104 4.40 1.16 10.17
CA GLY A 104 4.75 2.31 10.99
C GLY A 104 4.38 3.65 10.35
N GLY A 105 4.86 4.74 10.96
CA GLY A 105 4.59 6.10 10.51
C GLY A 105 5.27 6.47 9.19
N THR A 106 4.68 7.46 8.52
CA THR A 106 5.11 8.04 7.25
C THR A 106 5.20 9.56 7.35
N ASP A 107 5.60 10.22 6.27
CA ASP A 107 5.47 11.66 6.07
C ASP A 107 4.01 12.17 6.11
N LEU A 108 3.03 11.29 5.87
CA LEU A 108 1.58 11.57 5.94
C LEU A 108 0.95 11.07 7.25
N SER A 109 1.72 11.07 8.34
CA SER A 109 1.23 10.70 9.67
C SER A 109 1.00 11.91 10.57
N THR A 110 0.03 11.79 11.47
CA THR A 110 -0.35 12.80 12.46
C THR A 110 0.73 13.03 13.51
N LYS A 111 1.62 12.05 13.70
CA LYS A 111 2.80 12.08 14.58
C LYS A 111 3.83 11.05 14.09
N PHE A 112 5.05 11.13 14.61
CA PHE A 112 6.02 10.06 14.43
C PHE A 112 5.62 8.83 15.24
N PHE A 113 5.80 7.63 14.69
CA PHE A 113 5.69 6.38 15.42
C PHE A 113 6.32 5.23 14.62
N SER A 114 6.84 4.24 15.34
CA SER A 114 7.06 2.87 14.86
C SER A 114 6.24 1.91 15.72
N TYR A 115 6.27 0.62 15.39
CA TYR A 115 5.65 -0.38 16.26
C TYR A 115 6.52 -0.75 17.48
N ASP A 116 7.74 -0.22 17.61
CA ASP A 116 8.69 -0.62 18.67
C ASP A 116 9.54 0.57 19.16
N ASP A 117 8.88 1.70 19.42
CA ASP A 117 9.56 2.90 19.91
C ASP A 117 10.06 2.73 21.37
N LEU A 118 11.32 3.10 21.60
CA LEU A 118 11.95 3.10 22.93
C LEU A 118 12.10 4.50 23.54
N CYS A 119 11.60 5.51 22.83
CA CYS A 119 11.44 6.87 23.31
C CYS A 119 10.00 7.35 23.05
N ASN A 120 9.59 8.40 23.76
CA ASN A 120 8.24 8.95 23.59
C ASN A 120 8.18 9.82 22.32
N GLN A 121 7.50 9.32 21.30
CA GLN A 121 7.30 10.06 20.06
C GLN A 121 6.29 11.20 20.21
N THR A 122 6.48 12.28 19.47
CA THR A 122 5.52 13.38 19.34
C THR A 122 5.34 13.78 17.87
N ASP A 123 4.87 15.00 17.63
CA ASP A 123 4.99 15.72 16.36
C ASP A 123 6.45 15.97 15.93
N VAL A 124 7.42 15.75 16.81
CA VAL A 124 8.85 15.74 16.52
C VAL A 124 9.38 14.35 16.84
N ALA A 125 10.16 13.79 15.92
CA ALA A 125 10.69 12.46 16.07
C ALA A 125 11.69 12.41 17.24
N CYS A 126 11.48 11.48 18.18
CA CYS A 126 12.35 11.34 19.33
C CYS A 126 13.67 10.64 18.95
N THR A 127 14.70 10.88 19.77
CA THR A 127 16.00 10.21 19.63
C THR A 127 16.16 9.21 20.78
N THR A 128 16.31 7.94 20.43
CA THR A 128 16.61 6.89 21.41
C THR A 128 18.06 7.02 21.88
N PRO A 129 18.33 7.04 23.19
CA PRO A 129 19.71 7.07 23.70
C PRO A 129 20.53 5.86 23.24
N ARG A 130 21.82 6.06 22.97
CA ARG A 130 22.73 4.96 22.60
C ARG A 130 22.75 3.88 23.70
N GLY A 131 22.73 2.62 23.29
CA GLY A 131 22.72 1.47 24.18
C GLY A 131 21.33 1.06 24.70
N VAL A 132 20.27 1.82 24.36
CA VAL A 132 18.89 1.41 24.59
C VAL A 132 18.39 0.69 23.34
N GLU A 133 18.09 -0.60 23.45
CA GLU A 133 17.71 -1.48 22.35
C GLU A 133 16.65 -2.51 22.77
N ASP A 134 15.89 -3.04 21.81
CA ASP A 134 14.93 -4.14 22.03
C ASP A 134 15.05 -5.17 20.90
N LYS A 135 16.20 -5.86 20.85
CA LYS A 135 16.51 -6.85 19.81
C LYS A 135 15.48 -7.98 19.71
N GLU A 136 14.76 -8.27 20.79
CA GLU A 136 13.73 -9.31 20.89
C GLU A 136 12.31 -8.78 20.57
N LEU A 137 12.18 -7.48 20.32
CA LEU A 137 10.92 -6.80 19.99
C LEU A 137 9.83 -7.08 21.04
N LYS A 138 10.19 -6.94 22.33
CA LYS A 138 9.29 -7.13 23.48
C LYS A 138 8.23 -6.04 23.59
N ARG A 139 8.52 -4.85 23.08
CA ARG A 139 7.60 -3.69 23.08
C ARG A 139 6.80 -3.55 21.80
N PHE A 140 7.01 -4.45 20.84
CA PHE A 140 6.31 -4.44 19.56
C PHE A 140 4.79 -4.39 19.73
N SER A 141 4.14 -3.41 19.08
CA SER A 141 2.70 -3.25 19.09
C SER A 141 2.18 -2.47 17.88
N ILE A 142 1.15 -3.01 17.23
CA ILE A 142 0.34 -2.31 16.22
C ILE A 142 -0.86 -1.56 16.85
N SER A 143 -0.76 -1.21 18.14
CA SER A 143 -1.87 -0.56 18.87
C SER A 143 -2.27 0.79 18.29
N HIS A 144 -1.34 1.51 17.68
CA HIS A 144 -1.61 2.76 16.98
C HIS A 144 -2.58 2.50 15.80
N ASP A 145 -2.26 1.54 14.96
CA ASP A 145 -3.04 1.20 13.76
C ASP A 145 -4.43 0.65 14.09
N ARG A 146 -4.56 -0.04 15.23
CA ARG A 146 -5.86 -0.53 15.74
C ARG A 146 -6.85 0.59 16.07
N GLN A 147 -6.38 1.81 16.31
CA GLN A 147 -7.26 2.93 16.67
C GLN A 147 -8.17 3.32 15.50
N TYR A 148 -7.60 3.41 14.28
CA TYR A 148 -8.37 3.85 13.12
C TYR A 148 -7.89 3.29 11.77
N ILE A 149 -6.61 2.95 11.57
CA ILE A 149 -6.11 2.42 10.29
C ILE A 149 -6.73 1.05 10.00
N ILE A 150 -6.56 0.08 10.89
CA ILE A 150 -7.11 -1.28 10.75
C ILE A 150 -8.64 -1.27 10.62
N PRO A 151 -9.40 -0.51 11.44
CA PRO A 151 -10.83 -0.34 11.22
C PRO A 151 -11.20 0.13 9.81
N MET A 152 -10.48 1.10 9.23
CA MET A 152 -10.74 1.58 7.87
C MET A 152 -10.40 0.53 6.81
N VAL A 153 -9.28 -0.19 6.96
CA VAL A 153 -8.91 -1.29 6.07
C VAL A 153 -9.97 -2.41 6.10
N LYS A 154 -10.48 -2.77 7.28
CA LYS A 154 -11.54 -3.77 7.42
C LYS A 154 -12.86 -3.31 6.78
N LYS A 155 -13.22 -2.03 6.89
CA LYS A 155 -14.38 -1.46 6.19
C LYS A 155 -14.22 -1.55 4.67
N ALA A 156 -13.03 -1.24 4.15
CA ALA A 156 -12.74 -1.38 2.72
C ALA A 156 -12.84 -2.84 2.25
N LEU A 157 -12.28 -3.79 3.00
CA LEU A 157 -12.37 -5.23 2.70
C LEU A 157 -13.82 -5.75 2.77
N ALA A 158 -14.65 -5.22 3.66
CA ALA A 158 -16.07 -5.61 3.72
C ALA A 158 -16.84 -5.21 2.45
N LEU A 159 -16.44 -4.10 1.80
CA LEU A 159 -17.04 -3.61 0.55
C LEU A 159 -16.41 -4.26 -0.69
N ASN A 160 -15.12 -4.62 -0.62
CA ASN A 160 -14.40 -5.31 -1.69
C ASN A 160 -13.51 -6.44 -1.14
N PRO A 161 -14.08 -7.65 -0.91
CA PRO A 161 -13.36 -8.76 -0.27
C PRO A 161 -12.16 -9.28 -1.05
N ASP A 162 -12.15 -9.14 -2.38
CA ASP A 162 -11.06 -9.61 -3.26
C ASP A 162 -9.91 -8.59 -3.40
N MET A 163 -9.98 -7.47 -2.67
CA MET A 163 -8.97 -6.43 -2.72
C MET A 163 -7.60 -6.94 -2.23
N LYS A 164 -6.55 -6.57 -2.96
CA LYS A 164 -5.17 -6.91 -2.60
C LYS A 164 -4.58 -5.85 -1.69
N ILE A 165 -3.81 -6.28 -0.69
CA ILE A 165 -3.15 -5.38 0.26
C ILE A 165 -1.65 -5.62 0.21
N MET A 166 -0.90 -4.56 -0.04
CA MET A 166 0.55 -4.55 0.01
C MET A 166 1.03 -3.78 1.23
N MET A 167 2.06 -4.27 1.91
CA MET A 167 2.69 -3.52 3.02
C MET A 167 4.07 -2.95 2.64
N SER A 168 4.42 -1.78 3.16
CA SER A 168 5.71 -1.13 2.89
C SER A 168 6.23 -0.40 4.13
N PRO A 169 7.42 -0.72 4.65
CA PRO A 169 8.01 0.04 5.74
C PRO A 169 8.58 1.37 5.24
N TRP A 170 8.41 2.43 6.03
CA TRP A 170 9.02 3.74 5.80
C TRP A 170 10.33 3.90 6.56
N SER A 171 10.42 3.44 7.81
CA SER A 171 11.67 3.50 8.57
C SER A 171 11.69 2.43 9.67
N PRO A 172 12.86 1.87 10.00
CA PRO A 172 13.06 1.13 11.25
C PRO A 172 12.75 2.01 12.47
N PRO A 173 12.45 1.40 13.63
CA PRO A 173 12.52 2.09 14.92
C PRO A 173 13.85 2.83 15.09
N GLY A 174 13.82 4.02 15.70
CA GLY A 174 14.99 4.91 15.78
C GLY A 174 16.22 4.26 16.43
N TRP A 175 16.02 3.37 17.40
CA TRP A 175 17.09 2.65 18.09
C TRP A 175 17.90 1.70 17.19
N MET A 176 17.35 1.31 16.03
CA MET A 176 18.06 0.51 15.04
C MET A 176 18.93 1.34 14.09
N LYS A 177 18.87 2.67 14.16
CA LYS A 177 19.49 3.59 13.20
C LYS A 177 20.67 4.35 13.79
N SER A 178 21.62 4.74 12.93
CA SER A 178 22.82 5.49 13.34
C SER A 178 22.53 6.80 14.07
N SER A 179 21.44 7.48 13.71
CA SER A 179 21.00 8.73 14.36
C SER A 179 20.23 8.52 15.67
N GLY A 180 19.82 7.29 15.99
CA GLY A 180 18.89 7.01 17.09
C GLY A 180 17.43 7.44 16.83
N ASN A 181 17.13 7.94 15.62
CA ASN A 181 15.84 8.52 15.24
C ASN A 181 15.36 7.95 13.88
N MET A 182 14.05 7.85 13.70
CA MET A 182 13.37 7.40 12.47
C MET A 182 13.59 8.32 11.25
N ILE A 183 14.01 9.58 11.42
CA ILE A 183 14.30 10.51 10.32
C ILE A 183 15.50 10.01 9.49
N GLY A 184 15.43 10.20 8.16
CA GLY A 184 16.45 9.75 7.21
C GLY A 184 17.78 10.51 7.27
N TRP A 185 17.79 11.70 7.86
CA TRP A 185 18.96 12.56 8.00
C TRP A 185 19.36 12.73 9.46
N ASP A 186 20.64 12.54 9.77
CA ASP A 186 21.23 12.84 11.07
C ASP A 186 21.73 14.28 11.08
N HIS A 187 20.96 15.16 11.73
CA HIS A 187 21.32 16.57 11.86
C HIS A 187 22.53 16.82 12.77
N VAL A 188 22.87 15.90 13.66
CA VAL A 188 24.00 16.05 14.59
C VAL A 188 25.30 15.79 13.83
N ASN A 189 25.32 14.75 13.00
CA ASN A 189 26.52 14.32 12.28
C ASN A 189 26.56 14.77 10.80
N ASN A 190 25.49 15.43 10.33
CA ASN A 190 25.33 15.94 8.96
C ASN A 190 25.57 14.85 7.90
N ASN A 191 24.92 13.71 8.08
CA ASN A 191 24.97 12.55 7.18
C ASN A 191 23.64 11.78 7.17
N GLU A 192 23.51 10.82 6.27
CA GLU A 192 22.34 9.95 6.21
C GLU A 192 22.26 9.02 7.44
N SER A 193 21.04 8.90 7.96
CA SER A 193 20.71 7.92 8.99
C SER A 193 20.45 6.56 8.35
N VAL A 194 21.29 5.59 8.72
CA VAL A 194 21.31 4.24 8.14
C VAL A 194 20.91 3.20 9.18
N LEU A 195 20.36 2.07 8.70
CA LEU A 195 20.13 0.88 9.53
C LEU A 195 21.48 0.28 9.90
N LEU A 196 21.74 0.12 11.20
CA LEU A 196 23.01 -0.44 11.65
C LEU A 196 23.04 -1.96 11.44
N PRO A 197 24.17 -2.53 10.96
CA PRO A 197 24.27 -3.96 10.63
C PRO A 197 23.87 -4.92 11.77
N GLU A 198 24.17 -4.56 13.02
CA GLU A 198 23.83 -5.35 14.20
C GLU A 198 22.32 -5.52 14.44
N TYR A 199 21.47 -4.74 13.74
CA TYR A 199 20.01 -4.80 13.87
C TYR A 199 19.31 -5.34 12.61
N TYR A 200 20.03 -5.90 11.64
CA TYR A 200 19.40 -6.46 10.44
C TYR A 200 18.39 -7.56 10.77
N ASP A 201 18.72 -8.45 11.71
CA ASP A 201 17.82 -9.52 12.13
C ASP A 201 16.61 -8.98 12.92
N SER A 202 16.84 -8.02 13.80
CA SER A 202 15.75 -7.38 14.55
C SER A 202 14.80 -6.61 13.61
N HIS A 203 15.32 -5.94 12.58
CA HIS A 203 14.49 -5.23 11.62
C HIS A 203 13.71 -6.18 10.70
N ALA A 204 14.33 -7.28 10.24
CA ALA A 204 13.62 -8.33 9.50
C ALA A 204 12.47 -8.92 10.34
N ASN A 205 12.72 -9.21 11.63
CA ASN A 205 11.71 -9.69 12.56
C ASN A 205 10.62 -8.63 12.83
N TYR A 206 10.95 -7.34 12.83
CA TYR A 206 9.99 -6.25 12.99
C TYR A 206 8.99 -6.22 11.83
N ILE A 207 9.47 -6.32 10.59
CA ILE A 207 8.61 -6.38 9.40
C ILE A 207 7.75 -7.65 9.43
N ARG A 208 8.32 -8.80 9.81
CA ARG A 208 7.57 -10.06 9.96
C ARG A 208 6.46 -9.94 10.99
N LYS A 209 6.75 -9.42 12.18
CA LYS A 209 5.75 -9.22 13.25
C LYS A 209 4.63 -8.28 12.80
N ALA A 210 4.94 -7.25 12.00
CA ALA A 210 3.92 -6.37 11.43
C ALA A 210 2.96 -7.11 10.50
N ILE A 211 3.48 -7.89 9.55
CA ILE A 211 2.66 -8.70 8.64
C ILE A 211 1.82 -9.70 9.42
N GLN A 212 2.43 -10.46 10.34
CA GLN A 212 1.73 -11.42 11.19
C GLN A 212 0.63 -10.77 12.05
N ALA A 213 0.87 -9.57 12.55
CA ALA A 213 -0.11 -8.84 13.35
C ALA A 213 -1.30 -8.38 12.50
N TYR A 214 -1.09 -7.96 11.25
CA TYR A 214 -2.17 -7.67 10.30
C TYR A 214 -2.93 -8.94 9.87
N GLU A 215 -2.25 -10.04 9.60
CA GLU A 215 -2.87 -11.33 9.30
C GLU A 215 -3.73 -11.82 10.48
N ALA A 216 -3.26 -11.64 11.73
CA ALA A 216 -4.01 -11.95 12.95
C ALA A 216 -5.26 -11.06 13.14
N GLU A 217 -5.29 -9.89 12.50
CA GLU A 217 -6.48 -9.03 12.41
C GLU A 217 -7.44 -9.48 11.29
N GLY A 218 -7.13 -10.55 10.55
CA GLY A 218 -7.92 -11.02 9.41
C GLY A 218 -7.63 -10.28 8.11
N ILE A 219 -6.49 -9.59 8.01
CA ILE A 219 -6.09 -8.82 6.83
C ILE A 219 -5.00 -9.61 6.09
N SER A 220 -5.38 -10.26 4.98
CA SER A 220 -4.43 -11.02 4.16
C SER A 220 -3.48 -10.07 3.41
N ILE A 221 -2.18 -10.31 3.54
CA ILE A 221 -1.15 -9.51 2.86
C ILE A 221 -0.76 -10.18 1.55
N TYR A 222 -0.98 -9.47 0.44
CA TYR A 222 -0.72 -9.92 -0.93
C TYR A 222 0.73 -9.75 -1.37
N ALA A 223 1.35 -8.63 -0.98
CA ALA A 223 2.70 -8.27 -1.38
C ALA A 223 3.38 -7.41 -0.30
N MET A 224 4.70 -7.25 -0.39
CA MET A 224 5.41 -6.26 0.43
C MET A 224 6.56 -5.61 -0.33
N THR A 225 6.98 -4.42 0.11
CA THR A 225 8.33 -3.95 -0.17
C THR A 225 9.29 -4.19 0.97
N ILE A 226 10.57 -4.22 0.63
CA ILE A 226 11.67 -4.20 1.60
C ILE A 226 11.72 -2.87 2.35
N GLN A 227 11.47 -1.77 1.64
CA GLN A 227 11.58 -0.40 2.14
C GLN A 227 10.94 0.56 1.14
N ASN A 228 10.31 1.62 1.64
CA ASN A 228 9.88 2.77 0.84
C ASN A 228 11.10 3.57 0.36
N GLU A 229 11.18 3.84 -0.94
CA GLU A 229 12.14 4.79 -1.53
C GLU A 229 13.60 4.62 -1.06
N LEU A 230 14.15 3.43 -1.28
CA LEU A 230 15.46 2.94 -0.82
C LEU A 230 16.65 3.93 -0.84
N SER A 231 16.68 4.91 -1.75
CA SER A 231 17.80 5.85 -1.90
C SER A 231 17.47 7.29 -1.48
N TYR A 232 16.38 7.52 -0.76
CA TYR A 232 15.90 8.85 -0.41
C TYR A 232 16.31 9.20 1.04
N GLY A 233 17.41 9.95 1.19
CA GLY A 233 17.97 10.40 2.48
C GLY A 233 17.47 11.80 2.89
N ASN A 234 16.16 12.02 2.93
CA ASN A 234 15.58 13.33 3.22
C ASN A 234 15.08 13.51 4.67
N TYR A 235 14.59 14.71 4.98
CA TYR A 235 14.11 15.19 6.29
C TYR A 235 12.80 14.56 6.83
N TYR A 236 12.38 13.41 6.30
CA TYR A 236 11.16 12.72 6.71
C TYR A 236 11.46 11.30 7.22
N VAL A 237 10.43 10.56 7.64
CA VAL A 237 10.56 9.15 8.05
C VAL A 237 11.03 8.35 6.84
N THR A 238 12.29 7.95 6.83
CA THR A 238 12.85 7.17 5.73
C THR A 238 14.07 6.40 6.23
N LEU A 239 14.46 5.37 5.47
CA LEU A 239 15.71 4.68 5.62
C LEU A 239 16.48 4.83 4.31
N PHE A 240 17.70 5.36 4.41
CA PHE A 240 18.65 5.21 3.33
C PHE A 240 19.25 3.80 3.36
N LEU A 241 18.93 3.00 2.36
CA LEU A 241 19.45 1.64 2.19
C LEU A 241 20.05 1.52 0.79
N ILE A 242 21.38 1.68 0.70
CA ILE A 242 22.11 1.18 -0.47
C ILE A 242 21.96 -0.34 -0.44
N SER A 243 21.52 -0.92 -1.55
CA SER A 243 21.25 -2.34 -1.79
C SER A 243 22.21 -3.28 -1.04
N ASN A 244 21.86 -3.59 0.21
CA ASN A 244 22.67 -4.46 1.05
C ASN A 244 22.08 -5.87 0.94
N LEU A 245 22.72 -6.70 0.11
CA LEU A 245 22.32 -8.09 -0.12
C LEU A 245 22.18 -8.88 1.19
N ASN A 246 22.92 -8.53 2.24
CA ASN A 246 22.81 -9.20 3.54
C ASN A 246 21.48 -8.92 4.24
N PHE A 247 20.92 -7.71 4.13
CA PHE A 247 19.61 -7.42 4.69
C PHE A 247 18.49 -8.15 3.94
N ILE A 248 18.56 -8.17 2.61
CA ILE A 248 17.61 -8.90 1.75
C ILE A 248 17.66 -10.41 2.05
N TYR A 249 18.87 -10.95 2.22
CA TYR A 249 19.10 -12.34 2.61
C TYR A 249 18.51 -12.65 3.99
N ASN A 250 18.74 -11.81 5.00
CA ASN A 250 18.20 -12.01 6.34
C ASN A 250 16.67 -11.89 6.38
N LEU A 251 16.08 -10.99 5.60
CA LEU A 251 14.63 -10.92 5.38
C LEU A 251 14.11 -12.24 4.80
N THR A 252 14.79 -12.79 3.79
CA THR A 252 14.38 -14.05 3.14
C THR A 252 14.41 -15.24 4.10
N ILE A 253 15.47 -15.38 4.89
CA ILE A 253 15.61 -16.50 5.85
C ILE A 253 14.60 -16.40 7.00
N ASN A 254 14.38 -15.22 7.56
CA ASN A 254 13.54 -15.08 8.76
C ASN A 254 12.04 -15.26 8.49
N PHE A 255 11.60 -15.25 7.23
CA PHE A 255 10.20 -15.38 6.84
C PHE A 255 9.78 -16.80 6.45
N ASP A 256 10.71 -17.69 6.09
CA ASP A 256 10.44 -18.97 5.40
C ASP A 256 9.74 -20.06 6.24
N GLN A 257 9.30 -19.80 7.48
CA GLN A 257 8.76 -20.89 8.34
C GLN A 257 7.48 -20.59 9.14
N THR A 258 6.90 -19.37 9.13
CA THR A 258 5.79 -19.05 10.06
C THR A 258 4.68 -18.11 9.55
N THR A 259 4.71 -17.66 8.30
CA THR A 259 3.69 -16.76 7.72
C THR A 259 2.93 -17.41 6.57
N SER A 260 1.65 -17.07 6.37
CA SER A 260 0.90 -17.41 5.15
C SER A 260 1.31 -16.59 3.92
N PHE A 261 2.14 -15.56 4.13
CA PHE A 261 2.68 -14.71 3.09
C PHE A 261 3.54 -15.49 2.07
N ASN A 262 3.20 -15.37 0.78
CA ASN A 262 3.99 -15.95 -0.30
C ASN A 262 5.12 -14.99 -0.70
N PHE A 263 6.36 -15.42 -0.49
CA PHE A 263 7.57 -14.61 -0.70
C PHE A 263 7.82 -14.20 -2.17
N GLY A 264 7.19 -14.86 -3.14
CA GLY A 264 7.30 -14.54 -4.58
C GLY A 264 6.72 -13.17 -4.98
N LYS A 265 6.22 -12.37 -4.02
CA LYS A 265 5.68 -11.02 -4.24
C LYS A 265 6.38 -9.96 -3.38
N MET A 266 7.66 -10.18 -3.08
CA MET A 266 8.55 -9.13 -2.59
C MET A 266 8.93 -8.19 -3.73
N ILE A 267 8.64 -6.90 -3.56
CA ILE A 267 8.79 -5.86 -4.56
C ILE A 267 9.84 -4.85 -4.10
N PHE A 268 10.82 -4.54 -4.94
CA PHE A 268 11.70 -3.40 -4.72
C PHE A 268 11.07 -2.15 -5.32
N ILE A 269 10.88 -1.09 -4.54
CA ILE A 269 10.39 0.19 -5.06
C ILE A 269 11.53 1.22 -5.06
N HIS A 270 11.86 1.75 -6.22
CA HIS A 270 12.62 2.98 -6.37
C HIS A 270 12.21 3.73 -7.64
N TYR A 271 11.89 5.03 -7.51
CA TYR A 271 11.65 6.13 -8.46
C TYR A 271 11.13 5.86 -9.89
N GLN A 272 11.47 4.76 -10.56
CA GLN A 272 10.92 4.33 -11.86
C GLN A 272 10.86 2.80 -12.08
N GLN A 273 11.21 1.96 -11.10
CA GLN A 273 11.27 0.50 -11.28
C GLN A 273 10.71 -0.25 -10.07
N MET A 274 9.71 -1.11 -10.32
CA MET A 274 9.36 -2.22 -9.45
C MET A 274 10.14 -3.46 -9.93
N LEU A 275 11.15 -3.89 -9.18
CA LEU A 275 11.79 -5.18 -9.44
C LEU A 275 10.99 -6.24 -8.67
N TYR A 276 10.38 -7.18 -9.39
CA TYR A 276 9.76 -8.36 -8.81
C TYR A 276 10.86 -9.38 -8.54
N CYS A 277 11.00 -9.82 -7.28
CA CYS A 277 11.71 -11.06 -6.99
C CYS A 277 10.84 -12.23 -7.47
N LYS A 278 10.98 -12.59 -8.75
CA LYS A 278 10.40 -13.83 -9.26
C LYS A 278 11.32 -14.97 -8.84
N GLU A 279 10.88 -15.73 -7.82
CA GLU A 279 11.39 -17.03 -7.35
C GLU A 279 12.93 -17.16 -7.25
N ILE A 280 13.45 -17.18 -6.01
CA ILE A 280 14.76 -17.75 -5.68
C ILE A 280 14.54 -19.21 -5.28
#